data_AF-A0A950MWR4-F1
#
_entry.id   AF-A0A950MWR4-F1
#
_cell.length_a   1.000
_cell.length_b   1.000
_cell.length_c   1.000
_cell.angle_alpha   90.00
_cell.angle_beta   90.00
_cell.angle_gamma   90.00
#
_symmetry.space_group_name_H-M   'P 1'
#
loop_
_entity.id
_entity.type
_entity.pdbx_description
1 polymer ?
#
loop_
_entity_poly.entity_id
_entity_poly.type
_entity_poly.pdbx_seq_one_letter_code
_entity_poly.pdbx_strand_id
1 'polypeptide(L)' 'VPRRSGGVTAREAAVIRAIQQGKPNKVIAYELNMCESTVKVHVRNLMKKMKAKNRTDLAMRAQTSIAASMSMAA' A
#
# COMPACT_ATOMS: atom_id res chain seq x y z
N VAL A 1 -2.18 21.95 8.93
CA VAL A 1 -2.09 20.47 8.90
C VAL A 1 -0.90 20.07 8.04
N PRO A 2 0.13 19.39 8.58
CA PRO A 2 1.37 19.17 7.82
C PRO A 2 1.09 18.25 6.62
N ARG A 3 1.43 18.73 5.43
CA ARG A 3 1.51 17.91 4.21
C ARG A 3 2.63 16.90 4.45
N ARG A 4 2.30 15.66 4.80
CA ARG A 4 3.29 14.60 5.03
C ARG A 4 4.02 14.31 3.71
N SER A 5 5.22 14.87 3.64
CA SER A 5 6.18 14.80 2.56
C SER A 5 6.53 13.34 2.19
N GLY A 6 6.42 13.03 0.91
CA GLY A 6 7.29 12.09 0.17
C GLY A 6 7.09 10.58 0.34
N GLY A 7 6.99 10.04 1.56
CA GLY A 7 7.25 8.60 1.81
C GLY A 7 6.02 7.77 2.16
N VAL A 8 5.97 6.51 1.72
CA VAL A 8 5.00 5.50 2.17
C VAL A 8 5.26 5.17 3.65
N THR A 9 4.24 5.29 4.50
CA THR A 9 4.38 4.93 5.92
C THR A 9 4.47 3.41 6.11
N ALA A 10 5.00 2.93 7.23
CA ALA A 10 5.09 1.49 7.51
C ALA A 10 3.73 0.77 7.41
N ARG A 11 2.65 1.43 7.86
CA ARG A 11 1.27 0.92 7.76
C ARG A 11 0.80 0.85 6.30
N GLU A 12 1.05 1.90 5.53
CA GLU A 12 0.75 1.94 4.09
C GLU A 12 1.55 0.89 3.32
N ALA A 13 2.81 0.64 3.68
CA ALA A 13 3.65 -0.39 3.08
C ALA A 13 3.14 -1.80 3.39
N ALA A 14 2.64 -2.04 4.60
CA ALA A 14 2.00 -3.31 4.95
C ALA A 14 0.72 -3.54 4.13
N VAL A 15 -0.11 -2.51 3.96
CA VAL A 15 -1.30 -2.55 3.09
C VAL A 15 -0.90 -2.82 1.64
N ILE A 16 0.12 -2.15 1.11
CA ILE A 16 0.65 -2.38 -0.25
C ILE A 16 1.07 -3.84 -0.44
N ARG A 17 1.85 -4.40 0.48
CA ARG A 17 2.33 -5.79 0.39
C ARG A 17 1.18 -6.78 0.36
N ALA A 18 0.16 -6.56 1.19
CA ALA A 18 -1.02 -7.42 1.19
C ALA A 18 -1.85 -7.27 -0.10
N ILE A 19 -1.91 -6.06 -0.69
CA ILE A 19 -2.53 -5.83 -2.00
C ILE A 19 -1.78 -6.55 -3.11
N GLN A 20 -0.45 -6.54 -3.09
CA GLN A 20 0.41 -7.27 -4.05
C GLN A 20 0.20 -8.78 -4.00
N GLN A 21 -0.08 -9.31 -2.81
CA GLN A 21 -0.45 -10.71 -2.60
C GLN A 21 -1.89 -11.04 -3.04
N GLY A 22 -2.63 -10.07 -3.58
CA GLY A 22 -4.03 -10.27 -4.01
C GLY A 22 -5.05 -10.36 -2.87
N LYS A 23 -4.64 -10.14 -1.61
CA LYS A 23 -5.52 -10.33 -0.44
C LYS A 23 -6.70 -9.35 -0.43
N PRO A 24 -7.95 -9.78 -0.23
CA PRO A 24 -9.09 -8.87 -0.20
C PRO A 24 -9.04 -7.95 1.03
N ASN A 25 -9.70 -6.78 0.96
CA ASN A 25 -9.65 -5.76 2.02
C ASN A 25 -10.03 -6.31 3.41
N LYS A 26 -10.97 -7.26 3.48
CA LYS A 26 -11.38 -7.93 4.72
C LYS A 26 -10.24 -8.73 5.35
N VAL A 27 -9.43 -9.41 4.53
CA VAL A 27 -8.25 -10.16 5.02
C VAL A 27 -7.16 -9.21 5.46
N ILE A 28 -6.90 -8.15 4.69
CA ILE A 28 -5.93 -7.11 5.06
C ILE A 28 -6.32 -6.45 6.39
N ALA A 29 -7.61 -6.17 6.57
CA ALA A 29 -8.18 -5.61 7.79
C ALA A 29 -7.91 -6.53 8.99
N TYR A 30 -8.16 -7.83 8.84
CA TYR A 30 -7.88 -8.82 9.87
C TYR A 30 -6.37 -8.92 10.19
N GLU A 31 -5.51 -9.07 9.19
CA GLU A 31 -4.06 -9.23 9.37
C GLU A 31 -3.37 -8.01 9.98
N LEU A 32 -3.85 -6.80 9.64
CA LEU A 32 -3.28 -5.56 10.15
C LEU A 32 -3.99 -5.06 11.41
N ASN A 33 -4.98 -5.79 11.93
CA ASN A 33 -5.83 -5.40 13.04
C ASN A 33 -6.45 -4.00 12.82
N MET A 34 -7.20 -3.86 11.74
CA MET A 34 -7.84 -2.63 11.27
C MET A 34 -9.27 -2.89 10.83
N CYS A 35 -10.09 -1.83 10.79
CA CYS A 35 -11.39 -1.91 10.15
C CYS A 35 -11.25 -1.95 8.62
N GLU A 36 -12.14 -2.67 7.94
CA GLU A 36 -12.17 -2.73 6.47
C GLU A 36 -12.37 -1.35 5.84
N SER A 37 -13.17 -0.49 6.47
CA SER A 37 -13.35 0.91 6.10
C SER A 37 -12.02 1.68 6.13
N THR A 38 -11.20 1.46 7.15
CA THR A 38 -9.86 2.05 7.28
C THR A 38 -8.93 1.56 6.18
N VAL A 39 -8.95 0.25 5.86
CA VAL A 39 -8.18 -0.30 4.71
C VAL A 39 -8.61 0.38 3.41
N LYS A 40 -9.91 0.56 3.15
CA LYS A 40 -10.42 1.26 1.95
C LYS A 40 -9.90 2.71 1.87
N VAL A 41 -9.80 3.41 2.99
CA VAL A 41 -9.22 4.77 3.03
C VAL A 41 -7.73 4.73 2.70
N HIS A 42 -6.97 3.81 3.29
CA HIS A 42 -5.55 3.65 2.95
C HIS A 42 -5.34 3.32 1.48
N VAL A 43 -6.11 2.39 0.91
CA VAL A 43 -6.05 2.03 -0.52
C VAL A 43 -6.31 3.26 -1.40
N ARG A 44 -7.34 4.07 -1.12
CA ARG A 44 -7.60 5.31 -1.89
C ARG A 44 -6.45 6.30 -1.80
N ASN A 45 -5.91 6.52 -0.61
CA ASN A 45 -4.80 7.44 -0.41
C ASN A 45 -3.54 6.95 -1.11
N LEU A 46 -3.26 5.65 -1.06
CA LEU A 46 -2.16 4.99 -1.76
C LEU A 46 -2.32 5.09 -3.28
N MET A 47 -3.52 4.87 -3.83
CA MET A 47 -3.78 5.05 -5.26
C MET A 47 -3.50 6.49 -5.70
N LYS A 48 -3.96 7.49 -4.94
CA LYS A 48 -3.66 8.91 -5.22
C LYS A 48 -2.15 9.20 -5.17
N LYS A 49 -1.46 8.66 -4.16
CA LYS A 49 -0.02 8.87 -3.94
C LYS A 49 0.85 8.23 -5.01
N MET A 50 0.48 7.03 -5.45
CA MET A 50 1.18 6.27 -6.50
C MET A 50 0.68 6.58 -7.93
N LYS A 51 -0.27 7.51 -8.06
CA LYS A 51 -0.98 7.82 -9.32
C LYS A 51 -1.51 6.56 -10.02
N ALA A 52 -1.99 5.59 -9.23
CA ALA A 52 -2.55 4.35 -9.73
C ALA A 52 -4.03 4.52 -10.07
N LYS A 53 -4.46 3.99 -11.22
CA LYS A 53 -5.86 4.09 -11.66
C LYS A 53 -6.76 3.03 -11.06
N ASN A 54 -6.21 1.86 -10.75
CA ASN A 54 -6.94 0.74 -10.17
C ASN A 54 -6.04 -0.04 -9.21
N ARG A 55 -6.66 -0.96 -8.46
CA ARG A 55 -5.97 -1.75 -7.43
C ARG A 55 -4.81 -2.59 -8.01
N THR A 56 -5.00 -3.12 -9.22
CA THR A 56 -3.97 -3.90 -9.92
C THR A 56 -2.79 -3.02 -10.34
N ASP A 57 -3.06 -1.85 -10.89
CA ASP A 57 -2.05 -0.83 -11.23
C ASP A 57 -1.32 -0.35 -9.97
N LEU A 58 -2.01 -0.24 -8.83
CA LEU A 58 -1.37 0.04 -7.54
C LEU A 58 -0.42 -1.08 -7.13
N ALA A 59 -0.85 -2.34 -7.22
CA ALA A 59 -0.01 -3.50 -6.90
C ALA A 59 1.27 -3.54 -7.76
N MET A 60 1.12 -3.31 -9.07
CA MET A 60 2.24 -3.27 -10.02
C MET A 60 3.20 -2.11 -9.76
N ARG A 61 2.70 -0.88 -9.63
CA ARG A 61 3.54 0.31 -9.41
C ARG A 61 4.27 0.26 -8.09
N ALA A 62 3.62 -0.26 -7.06
CA ALA A 62 4.24 -0.39 -5.75
C ALA A 62 5.35 -1.48 -5.75
N GLN A 63 5.31 -2.44 -6.68
CA GLN A 63 6.35 -3.46 -6.84
C GLN A 63 7.69 -2.82 -7.23
N THR A 64 7.66 -1.87 -8.18
CA THR A 64 8.85 -1.15 -8.65
C THR A 64 9.49 -0.32 -7.54
N SER A 65 8.67 0.28 -6.66
CA SER A 65 9.15 1.11 -5.54
C SER A 65 9.81 0.30 -4.43
N ILE A 66 9.32 -0.92 -4.13
CA ILE A 66 9.88 -1.76 -3.07
C ILE A 66 11.11 -2.53 -3.58
N ALA A 67 11.10 -2.96 -4.86
CA ALA A 67 12.24 -3.64 -5.47
C ALA A 67 13.51 -2.76 -5.48
N ALA A 68 13.35 -1.45 -5.70
CA ALA A 68 14.46 -0.49 -5.62
C ALA A 68 15.11 -0.42 -4.22
N SER A 69 14.36 -0.72 -3.15
CA SER A 69 14.87 -0.78 -1.77
C SER A 69 15.33 -2.17 -1.32
N MET A 70 14.89 -3.26 -1.96
CA MET A 70 15.27 -4.63 -1.60
C MET A 70 16.57 -5.11 -2.26
N SER A 71 17.05 -4.43 -3.31
CA SER A 71 18.27 -4.83 -4.03
C SER A 71 19.60 -4.49 -3.32
N MET A 72 19.56 -3.93 -2.09
CA MET A 72 20.77 -3.63 -1.29
C MET A 72 21.01 -4.62 -0.13
N ALA A 73 20.21 -5.68 -0.01
CA ALA A 73 20.30 -6.63 1.12
C ALA A 73 20.71 -8.06 0.72
N ALA A 74 21.47 -8.21 -0.37
CA ALA A 74 22.17 -9.44 -0.73
C ALA A 74 23.64 -9.11 -0.99
#